data_AF-A0A7K1V2J7-F1
#
_entry.id   AF-A0A7K1V2J7-F1
#
_cell.length_a   1.000
_cell.length_b   1.000
_cell.length_c   1.000
_cell.angle_alpha   90.00
_cell.angle_beta   90.00
_cell.angle_gamma   90.00
#
_symmetry.space_group_name_H-M   'P 1'
#
loop_
_entity.id
_entity.type
_entity.pdbx_description
1 polymer ?
#
loop_
_entity_poly.entity_id
_entity_poly.type
_entity_poly.pdbx_seq_one_letter_code
_entity_poly.pdbx_strand_id
1 'polypeptide(L)'
;MKAGARRANRRGIQSRESMLEAAIASLATGDPAAVSGNRIARDIGATWGVIKYQFGDIDGLWAAVLRHTADKRGDLPAAIAHEGTLHERVAALVHAMAAGLRQPESLAIETLRAALPRDHAELERDFPRTAAELASWKPNWDNACDRAFADLDLDRVKIRKVAALIPAAMRGITSERTLGTYGDLDDALDALIGGIVAYLER
;
A
#
# COMPACT_ATOMS: atom_id res chain seq x y z
N MET A 1 32.09 23.08 -15.37
CA MET A 1 30.63 23.28 -15.19
C MET A 1 29.89 22.02 -14.69
N LYS A 2 30.21 21.44 -13.52
CA LYS A 2 29.51 20.23 -12.99
C LYS A 2 28.88 20.38 -11.60
N ALA A 3 29.16 21.46 -10.86
CA ALA A 3 28.64 21.66 -9.49
C ALA A 3 27.20 22.21 -9.46
N GLY A 4 26.83 23.10 -10.40
CA GLY A 4 25.49 23.73 -10.45
C GLY A 4 24.37 22.75 -10.80
N ALA A 5 24.59 21.87 -11.78
CA ALA A 5 23.62 20.86 -12.19
C ALA A 5 23.35 19.82 -11.08
N ARG A 6 24.39 19.43 -10.33
CA ARG A 6 24.25 18.46 -9.22
C ARG A 6 23.48 19.04 -8.03
N ARG A 7 23.64 20.34 -7.75
CA ARG A 7 22.92 21.06 -6.68
C ARG A 7 21.45 21.36 -7.06
N ALA A 8 21.21 21.73 -8.31
CA ALA A 8 19.85 21.91 -8.85
C ALA A 8 19.06 20.58 -8.85
N ASN A 9 19.69 19.48 -9.24
CA ASN A 9 19.08 18.15 -9.20
C ASN A 9 18.74 17.73 -7.75
N ARG A 10 19.65 17.94 -6.79
CA ARG A 10 19.40 17.64 -5.37
C ARG A 10 18.24 18.45 -4.79
N ARG A 11 18.13 19.74 -5.15
CA ARG A 11 17.03 20.62 -4.71
C ARG A 11 15.69 20.23 -5.37
N GLY A 12 15.71 19.80 -6.63
CA GLY A 12 14.55 19.26 -7.33
C GLY A 12 14.04 17.95 -6.73
N ILE A 13 14.94 17.03 -6.36
CA ILE A 13 14.63 15.77 -5.69
C ILE A 13 14.06 16.03 -4.29
N GLN A 14 14.72 16.86 -3.49
CA GLN A 14 14.23 17.22 -2.14
C GLN A 14 12.85 17.89 -2.21
N SER A 15 12.61 18.72 -3.22
CA SER A 15 11.30 19.33 -3.46
C SER A 15 10.25 18.30 -3.88
N ARG A 16 10.62 17.26 -4.64
CA ARG A 16 9.70 16.21 -5.10
C ARG A 16 9.31 15.28 -3.96
N GLU A 17 10.27 14.85 -3.13
CA GLU A 17 10.00 14.01 -1.95
C GLU A 17 9.11 14.73 -0.95
N SER A 18 9.40 16.00 -0.61
CA SER A 18 8.54 16.78 0.30
C SER A 18 7.11 16.93 -0.23
N MET A 19 6.92 17.05 -1.56
CA MET A 19 5.59 17.06 -2.17
C MET A 19 4.86 15.73 -2.01
N LEU A 20 5.57 14.60 -2.13
CA LEU A 20 4.98 13.27 -1.92
C LEU A 20 4.59 13.05 -0.46
N GLU A 21 5.43 13.43 0.49
CA GLU A 21 5.12 13.33 1.93
C GLU A 21 3.88 14.16 2.29
N ALA A 22 3.78 15.39 1.77
CA ALA A 22 2.64 16.25 2.03
C ALA A 22 1.36 15.75 1.34
N ALA A 23 1.46 15.18 0.13
CA ALA A 23 0.34 14.52 -0.53
C ALA A 23 -0.15 13.29 0.26
N ILE A 24 0.76 12.46 0.77
CA ILE A 24 0.44 11.32 1.64
C ILE A 24 -0.27 11.80 2.90
N ALA A 25 0.26 12.82 3.57
CA ALA A 25 -0.35 13.37 4.77
C ALA A 25 -1.78 13.89 4.52
N SER A 26 -2.02 14.57 3.38
CA SER A 26 -3.35 15.06 3.01
C SER A 26 -4.32 13.91 2.73
N LEU A 27 -3.89 12.89 1.97
CA LEU A 27 -4.71 11.71 1.65
C LEU A 27 -4.99 10.83 2.88
N ALA A 28 -4.05 10.74 3.82
CA ALA A 28 -4.18 9.96 5.04
C ALA A 28 -5.26 10.49 6.00
N THR A 29 -5.77 11.72 5.77
CA THR A 29 -6.91 12.25 6.52
C THR A 29 -8.22 11.49 6.25
N GLY A 30 -8.32 10.76 5.14
CA GLY A 30 -9.53 10.06 4.74
C GLY A 30 -10.62 10.98 4.18
N ASP A 31 -10.38 12.28 4.06
CA ASP A 31 -11.32 13.23 3.47
C ASP A 31 -11.44 12.97 1.96
N PRO A 32 -12.62 12.64 1.42
CA PRO A 32 -12.79 12.42 -0.01
C PRO A 32 -12.36 13.61 -0.87
N ALA A 33 -12.49 14.84 -0.34
CA ALA A 33 -12.05 16.04 -1.03
C ALA A 33 -10.52 16.22 -1.05
N ALA A 34 -9.76 15.41 -0.30
CA ALA A 34 -8.30 15.37 -0.36
C ALA A 34 -7.78 14.84 -1.70
N VAL A 35 -8.58 14.04 -2.42
CA VAL A 35 -8.23 13.52 -3.75
C VAL A 35 -8.52 14.55 -4.85
N SER A 36 -7.98 15.76 -4.68
CA SER A 36 -8.10 16.85 -5.65
C SER A 36 -6.73 17.44 -5.92
N GLY A 37 -6.30 17.45 -7.19
CA GLY A 37 -5.01 18.03 -7.59
C GLY A 37 -4.86 19.50 -7.17
N ASN A 38 -5.95 20.27 -7.16
CA ASN A 38 -5.95 21.67 -6.72
C ASN A 38 -5.83 21.83 -5.20
N ARG A 39 -6.41 20.90 -4.43
CA ARG A 39 -6.26 20.91 -2.96
C ARG A 39 -4.86 20.45 -2.58
N ILE A 40 -4.36 19.37 -3.15
CA ILE A 40 -3.00 18.91 -2.90
C ILE A 40 -1.97 19.99 -3.28
N ALA A 41 -2.14 20.66 -4.43
CA ALA A 41 -1.28 21.79 -4.78
C ALA A 41 -1.23 22.85 -3.67
N ARG A 42 -2.39 23.21 -3.11
CA ARG A 42 -2.49 24.15 -2.00
C ARG A 42 -1.84 23.63 -0.72
N ASP A 43 -2.14 22.39 -0.35
CA ASP A 43 -1.66 21.74 0.89
C ASP A 43 -0.13 21.59 0.88
N ILE A 44 0.46 21.28 -0.28
CA ILE A 44 1.92 21.15 -0.44
C ILE A 44 2.62 22.50 -0.72
N GLY A 45 1.86 23.61 -0.78
CA GLY A 45 2.40 24.94 -1.08
C GLY A 45 2.97 25.09 -2.49
N ALA A 46 2.51 24.28 -3.45
CA ALA A 46 2.97 24.29 -4.83
C ALA A 46 1.89 24.79 -5.79
N THR A 47 2.32 25.35 -6.92
CA THR A 47 1.38 25.65 -8.00
C THR A 47 1.12 24.40 -8.84
N TRP A 48 -0.01 24.36 -9.56
CA TRP A 48 -0.29 23.29 -10.51
C TRP A 48 0.82 23.12 -11.58
N GLY A 49 1.47 24.21 -11.98
CA GLY A 49 2.62 24.16 -12.88
C GLY A 49 3.81 23.40 -12.32
N VAL A 50 4.06 23.50 -11.01
CA VAL A 50 5.12 22.73 -10.33
C VAL A 50 4.78 21.25 -10.27
N ILE A 51 3.51 20.89 -10.01
CA ILE A 51 3.06 19.49 -10.05
C ILE A 51 3.26 18.92 -11.46
N LYS A 52 2.83 19.63 -12.50
CA LYS A 52 3.04 19.22 -13.89
C LYS A 52 4.52 19.06 -14.24
N TYR A 53 5.38 19.95 -13.75
CA TYR A 53 6.82 19.83 -13.96
C TYR A 53 7.41 18.58 -13.29
N GLN A 54 6.99 18.26 -12.06
CA GLN A 54 7.57 17.17 -11.26
C GLN A 54 6.97 15.79 -11.56
N PHE A 55 5.70 15.75 -11.98
CA PHE A 55 4.91 14.52 -12.10
C PHE A 55 4.20 14.38 -13.46
N GLY A 56 4.21 15.42 -14.29
CA GLY A 56 3.51 15.46 -15.58
C GLY A 56 2.06 15.93 -15.45
N ASP A 57 1.27 15.25 -14.62
CA ASP A 57 -0.14 15.53 -14.35
C ASP A 57 -0.61 14.86 -13.04
N ILE A 58 -1.93 14.70 -12.88
CA ILE A 58 -2.51 14.07 -11.69
C ILE A 58 -2.27 12.55 -11.64
N ASP A 59 -2.34 11.84 -12.76
CA ASP A 59 -2.05 10.40 -12.84
C ASP A 59 -0.59 10.11 -12.47
N GLY A 60 0.33 10.95 -12.93
CA GLY A 60 1.74 10.83 -12.55
C GLY A 60 2.00 11.12 -11.07
N LEU A 61 1.24 12.03 -10.47
CA LEU A 61 1.32 12.28 -9.02
C LEU A 61 0.81 11.07 -8.24
N TRP A 62 -0.34 10.52 -8.61
CA TRP A 62 -0.91 9.33 -7.98
C TRP A 62 -0.01 8.10 -8.10
N ALA A 63 0.51 7.82 -9.29
CA ALA A 63 1.49 6.77 -9.49
C ALA A 63 2.73 6.97 -8.60
N ALA A 64 3.23 8.21 -8.49
CA ALA A 64 4.38 8.52 -7.64
C ALA A 64 4.09 8.37 -6.15
N VAL A 65 2.89 8.74 -5.68
CA VAL A 65 2.44 8.53 -4.30
C VAL A 65 2.36 7.03 -4.01
N LEU A 66 1.71 6.25 -4.87
CA LEU A 66 1.61 4.80 -4.73
C LEU A 66 3.01 4.15 -4.67
N ARG A 67 3.91 4.52 -5.58
CA ARG A 67 5.28 4.01 -5.57
C ARG A 67 6.03 4.37 -4.28
N HIS A 68 5.95 5.62 -3.83
CA HIS A 68 6.62 6.08 -2.62
C HIS A 68 6.11 5.37 -1.36
N THR A 69 4.79 5.15 -1.25
CA THR A 69 4.20 4.36 -0.17
C THR A 69 4.61 2.88 -0.24
N ALA A 70 4.74 2.31 -1.44
CA ALA A 70 5.21 0.94 -1.65
C ALA A 70 6.70 0.76 -1.29
N ASP A 71 7.54 1.75 -1.56
CA ASP A 71 8.96 1.72 -1.20
C ASP A 71 9.13 1.79 0.33
N LYS A 72 8.31 2.61 1.01
CA LYS A 72 8.33 2.75 2.48
C LYS A 72 7.80 1.53 3.23
N ARG A 73 6.77 0.86 2.71
CA ARG A 73 6.24 -0.37 3.37
C ARG A 73 7.20 -1.56 3.21
N GLY A 74 8.14 -1.49 2.28
CA GLY A 74 9.03 -2.60 1.92
C GLY A 74 8.27 -3.81 1.38
N ASP A 75 8.99 -4.88 1.03
CA ASP A 75 8.37 -6.18 0.83
C ASP A 75 7.89 -6.68 2.22
N LEU A 76 6.68 -6.30 2.63
CA LEU A 76 6.06 -6.70 3.90
C LEU A 76 6.21 -8.20 4.22
N PRO A 77 6.16 -9.14 3.25
CA PRO A 77 6.44 -10.55 3.54
C PRO A 77 7.92 -10.94 3.55
N ALA A 78 8.84 -10.16 2.97
CA ALA A 78 10.28 -10.42 3.06
C ALA A 78 10.84 -10.13 4.47
N ALA A 79 10.13 -9.34 5.27
CA ALA A 79 10.44 -9.10 6.68
C ALA A 79 9.91 -10.21 7.61
N ILE A 80 9.13 -11.18 7.11
CA ILE A 80 8.74 -12.35 7.89
C ILE A 80 9.99 -13.21 8.06
N ALA A 81 10.41 -13.41 9.31
CA ALA A 81 11.48 -14.34 9.62
C ALA A 81 11.12 -15.71 9.03
N HIS A 82 12.05 -16.30 8.25
CA HIS A 82 11.89 -17.64 7.68
C HIS A 82 12.10 -18.74 8.74
N GLU A 83 11.93 -18.39 10.01
CA GLU A 83 12.17 -19.25 11.15
C GLU A 83 10.86 -19.39 11.93
N GLY A 84 10.66 -20.55 12.55
CA GLY A 84 9.46 -20.86 13.31
C GLY A 84 8.42 -21.67 12.54
N THR A 85 7.41 -22.06 13.30
CA THR A 85 6.25 -22.85 12.88
C THR A 85 5.36 -22.11 11.89
N LEU A 86 4.50 -22.85 11.19
CA LEU A 86 3.48 -22.28 10.31
C LEU A 86 2.65 -21.20 11.03
N HIS A 87 2.23 -21.48 12.27
CA HIS A 87 1.46 -20.54 13.07
C HIS A 87 2.22 -19.23 13.32
N GLU A 88 3.48 -19.31 13.75
CA GLU A 88 4.31 -18.13 14.02
C GLU A 88 4.49 -17.26 12.76
N ARG A 89 4.66 -17.89 11.59
CA ARG A 89 4.82 -17.17 10.32
C ARG A 89 3.53 -16.50 9.86
N VAL A 90 2.39 -17.19 9.97
CA VAL A 90 1.08 -16.62 9.64
C VAL A 90 0.74 -15.47 10.59
N ALA A 91 0.97 -15.64 11.90
CA ALA A 91 0.77 -14.61 12.90
C ALA A 91 1.66 -13.38 12.61
N ALA A 92 2.96 -13.59 12.36
CA ALA A 92 3.88 -12.53 12.01
C ALA A 92 3.42 -11.74 10.78
N LEU A 93 2.95 -12.42 9.72
CA LEU A 93 2.43 -11.78 8.53
C LEU A 93 1.18 -10.94 8.82
N VAL A 94 0.20 -11.52 9.52
CA VAL A 94 -1.07 -10.84 9.87
C VAL A 94 -0.81 -9.63 10.75
N HIS A 95 0.01 -9.75 11.81
CA HIS A 95 0.34 -8.64 12.70
C HIS A 95 1.17 -7.55 12.00
N ALA A 96 2.12 -7.91 11.14
CA ALA A 96 2.87 -6.95 10.34
C ALA A 96 1.95 -6.14 9.43
N MET A 97 0.98 -6.79 8.78
CA MET A 97 -0.04 -6.10 8.00
C MET A 97 -0.97 -5.24 8.87
N ALA A 98 -1.38 -5.74 10.03
CA ALA A 98 -2.23 -4.99 10.96
C ALA A 98 -1.55 -3.68 11.41
N ALA A 99 -0.25 -3.75 11.73
CA ALA A 99 0.56 -2.59 12.09
C ALA A 99 0.79 -1.65 10.90
N GLY A 100 1.07 -2.21 9.72
CA GLY A 100 1.28 -1.45 8.48
C GLY A 100 0.04 -0.70 8.02
N LEU A 101 -1.14 -1.31 8.13
CA LEU A 101 -2.42 -0.69 7.76
C LEU A 101 -2.84 0.48 8.66
N ARG A 102 -2.18 0.64 9.81
CA ARG A 102 -2.37 1.80 10.70
C ARG A 102 -1.47 2.99 10.33
N GLN A 103 -0.55 2.83 9.38
CA GLN A 103 0.34 3.90 8.98
C GLN A 103 -0.35 4.90 8.03
N PRO A 104 0.02 6.19 8.06
CA PRO A 104 -0.52 7.20 7.15
C PRO A 104 -0.42 6.82 5.67
N GLU A 105 0.66 6.15 5.27
CA GLU A 105 0.86 5.65 3.91
C GLU A 105 -0.24 4.68 3.47
N SER A 106 -0.66 3.77 4.36
CA SER A 106 -1.73 2.81 4.07
C SER A 106 -3.08 3.50 3.95
N LEU A 107 -3.38 4.45 4.84
CA LEU A 107 -4.61 5.24 4.77
C LEU A 107 -4.65 6.06 3.47
N ALA A 108 -3.53 6.65 3.06
CA ALA A 108 -3.43 7.39 1.81
C ALA A 108 -3.72 6.52 0.58
N ILE A 109 -3.23 5.28 0.56
CA ILE A 109 -3.54 4.30 -0.50
C ILE A 109 -5.05 4.02 -0.53
N GLU A 110 -5.67 3.74 0.61
CA GLU A 110 -7.10 3.41 0.67
C GLU A 110 -7.98 4.60 0.24
N THR A 111 -7.67 5.81 0.70
CA THR A 111 -8.34 7.05 0.25
C THR A 111 -8.23 7.24 -1.26
N LEU A 112 -7.03 7.06 -1.81
CA LEU A 112 -6.80 7.18 -3.24
C LEU A 112 -7.58 6.11 -4.02
N ARG A 113 -7.53 4.84 -3.59
CA ARG A 113 -8.29 3.74 -4.22
C ARG A 113 -9.80 3.96 -4.16
N ALA A 114 -10.31 4.55 -3.09
CA ALA A 114 -11.74 4.84 -2.95
C ALA A 114 -12.23 5.92 -3.94
N ALA A 115 -11.33 6.83 -4.35
CA ALA A 115 -11.64 7.91 -5.28
C ALA A 115 -11.35 7.57 -6.76
N LEU A 116 -10.57 6.53 -7.03
CA LEU A 116 -10.27 6.06 -8.38
C LEU A 116 -11.44 5.25 -8.98
N PRO A 117 -11.54 5.15 -10.32
CA PRO A 117 -12.49 4.26 -10.97
C PRO A 117 -12.38 2.81 -10.46
N ARG A 118 -13.52 2.20 -10.19
CA ARG A 118 -13.60 0.80 -9.73
C ARG A 118 -13.49 -0.19 -10.88
N ASP A 119 -13.96 0.20 -12.06
CA ASP A 119 -13.80 -0.60 -13.27
C ASP A 119 -12.35 -0.52 -13.74
N HIS A 120 -11.74 -1.69 -13.98
CA HIS A 120 -10.32 -1.76 -14.33
C HIS A 120 -10.05 -1.16 -15.71
N ALA A 121 -10.95 -1.33 -16.68
CA ALA A 121 -10.75 -0.79 -18.02
C ALA A 121 -10.89 0.74 -18.02
N GLU A 122 -11.79 1.29 -17.20
CA GLU A 122 -11.88 2.72 -16.94
C GLU A 122 -10.61 3.25 -16.25
N LEU A 123 -10.14 2.58 -15.21
CA LEU A 123 -8.92 2.95 -14.49
C LEU A 123 -7.69 2.95 -15.41
N GLU A 124 -7.50 1.91 -16.22
CA GLU A 124 -6.37 1.78 -17.16
C GLU A 124 -6.41 2.84 -18.26
N ARG A 125 -7.61 3.22 -18.72
CA ARG A 125 -7.78 4.27 -19.73
C ARG A 125 -7.51 5.66 -19.17
N ASP A 126 -8.07 5.97 -18.00
CA ASP A 126 -8.09 7.34 -17.45
C ASP A 126 -6.86 7.63 -16.56
N PHE A 127 -6.26 6.60 -15.95
CA PHE A 127 -5.10 6.68 -15.06
C PHE A 127 -4.08 5.55 -15.35
N PRO A 128 -3.50 5.48 -16.56
CA PRO A 128 -2.66 4.35 -16.98
C PRO A 128 -1.42 4.12 -16.11
N ARG A 129 -0.79 5.19 -15.58
CA ARG A 129 0.39 5.02 -14.70
C ARG A 129 -0.03 4.53 -13.33
N THR A 130 -1.10 5.08 -12.77
CA THR A 130 -1.66 4.65 -11.49
C THR A 130 -2.08 3.18 -11.55
N ALA A 131 -2.75 2.77 -12.64
CA ALA A 131 -3.14 1.39 -12.89
C ALA A 131 -1.92 0.45 -12.95
N ALA A 132 -0.87 0.84 -13.69
CA ALA A 132 0.35 0.06 -13.79
C ALA A 132 1.05 -0.13 -12.44
N GLU A 133 1.11 0.92 -11.60
CA GLU A 133 1.65 0.81 -10.24
C GLU A 133 0.85 -0.19 -9.40
N LEU A 134 -0.48 -0.08 -9.37
CA LEU A 134 -1.34 -1.00 -8.61
C LEU A 134 -1.20 -2.45 -9.12
N ALA A 135 -1.15 -2.64 -10.43
CA ALA A 135 -0.99 -3.96 -11.05
C ALA A 135 0.37 -4.60 -10.68
N SER A 136 1.43 -3.80 -10.53
CA SER A 136 2.77 -4.30 -10.17
C SER A 136 2.84 -4.91 -8.77
N TRP A 137 1.93 -4.53 -7.86
CA TRP A 137 1.99 -4.95 -6.46
C TRP A 137 1.59 -6.41 -6.26
N LYS A 138 0.66 -6.93 -7.06
CA LYS A 138 0.16 -8.29 -6.86
C LYS A 138 1.23 -9.36 -7.10
N PRO A 139 2.00 -9.35 -8.20
CA PRO A 139 3.09 -10.30 -8.39
C PRO A 139 4.15 -10.23 -7.27
N ASN A 140 4.47 -9.02 -6.78
CA ASN A 140 5.42 -8.85 -5.68
C ASN A 140 4.90 -9.47 -4.39
N TRP A 141 3.61 -9.28 -4.09
CA TRP A 141 2.94 -9.88 -2.94
C TRP A 141 2.90 -11.41 -3.03
N ASP A 142 2.45 -11.95 -4.18
CA ASP A 142 2.39 -13.40 -4.40
C ASP A 142 3.76 -14.04 -4.23
N ASN A 143 4.81 -13.46 -4.86
CA ASN A 143 6.18 -13.94 -4.74
C ASN A 143 6.69 -13.89 -3.29
N ALA A 144 6.33 -12.85 -2.55
CA ALA A 144 6.79 -12.69 -1.19
C ALA A 144 6.07 -13.68 -0.23
N CYS A 145 4.79 -13.97 -0.45
CA CYS A 145 4.09 -15.06 0.22
C CYS A 145 4.69 -16.44 -0.12
N ASP A 146 4.98 -16.71 -1.39
CA ASP A 146 5.60 -17.98 -1.80
C ASP A 146 6.96 -18.19 -1.11
N ARG A 147 7.78 -17.14 -1.00
CA ARG A 147 9.07 -17.19 -0.28
C ARG A 147 8.90 -17.45 1.22
N ALA A 148 7.94 -16.78 1.86
CA ALA A 148 7.74 -16.86 3.32
C ALA A 148 7.39 -18.27 3.82
N PHE A 149 6.85 -19.12 2.94
CA PHE A 149 6.43 -20.49 3.26
C PHE A 149 7.18 -21.56 2.44
N ALA A 150 8.25 -21.20 1.71
CA ALA A 150 8.88 -22.07 0.70
C ALA A 150 9.52 -23.35 1.27
N ASP A 151 9.92 -23.32 2.53
CA ASP A 151 10.57 -24.42 3.27
C ASP A 151 9.58 -25.30 4.04
N LEU A 152 8.29 -24.97 4.02
CA LEU A 152 7.23 -25.80 4.58
C LEU A 152 6.62 -26.67 3.47
N ASP A 153 6.28 -27.92 3.80
CA ASP A 153 5.61 -28.84 2.88
C ASP A 153 4.11 -28.52 2.77
N LEU A 154 3.80 -27.41 2.09
CA LEU A 154 2.44 -26.89 1.93
C LEU A 154 1.99 -26.89 0.47
N ASP A 155 0.69 -27.08 0.26
CA ASP A 155 0.09 -26.96 -1.06
C ASP A 155 0.17 -25.50 -1.57
N ARG A 156 0.93 -25.28 -2.65
CA ARG A 156 1.11 -23.97 -3.30
C ARG A 156 -0.21 -23.34 -3.74
N VAL A 157 -1.21 -24.14 -4.12
CA VAL A 157 -2.53 -23.63 -4.50
C VAL A 157 -3.23 -23.02 -3.29
N LYS A 158 -3.06 -23.61 -2.10
CA LYS A 158 -3.60 -23.06 -0.85
C LYS A 158 -2.86 -21.80 -0.43
N ILE A 159 -1.53 -21.78 -0.54
CA ILE A 159 -0.72 -20.58 -0.29
C ILE A 159 -1.20 -19.41 -1.18
N ARG A 160 -1.38 -19.64 -2.49
CA ARG A 160 -1.91 -18.62 -3.41
C ARG A 160 -3.30 -18.11 -3.01
N LYS A 161 -4.19 -18.99 -2.52
CA LYS A 161 -5.52 -18.59 -2.04
C LYS A 161 -5.45 -17.76 -0.76
N VAL A 162 -4.58 -18.15 0.19
CA VAL A 162 -4.30 -17.38 1.41
C VAL A 162 -3.69 -16.03 1.07
N ALA A 163 -2.74 -15.97 0.14
CA ALA A 163 -2.15 -14.72 -0.34
C ALA A 163 -3.22 -13.77 -0.93
N ALA A 164 -4.23 -14.30 -1.63
CA ALA A 164 -5.35 -13.48 -2.10
C ALA A 164 -6.31 -13.04 -0.97
N LEU A 165 -6.52 -13.90 0.03
CA LEU A 165 -7.43 -13.67 1.16
C LEU A 165 -6.90 -12.59 2.11
N ILE A 166 -5.64 -12.68 2.53
CA ILE A 166 -5.09 -11.86 3.62
C ILE A 166 -5.31 -10.36 3.37
N PRO A 167 -4.92 -9.77 2.22
CA PRO A 167 -5.12 -8.34 2.00
C PRO A 167 -6.58 -7.90 2.00
N ALA A 168 -7.51 -8.78 1.60
CA ALA A 168 -8.94 -8.47 1.63
C ALA A 168 -9.49 -8.51 3.06
N ALA A 169 -9.17 -9.57 3.81
CA ALA A 169 -9.57 -9.72 5.20
C ALA A 169 -9.03 -8.59 6.08
N MET A 170 -7.73 -8.27 5.94
CA MET A 170 -7.07 -7.23 6.72
C MET A 170 -7.65 -5.83 6.47
N ARG A 171 -8.02 -5.51 5.22
CA ARG A 171 -8.71 -4.26 4.90
C ARG A 171 -10.10 -4.20 5.53
N GLY A 172 -10.86 -5.29 5.48
CA GLY A 172 -12.17 -5.39 6.13
C GLY A 172 -12.08 -5.17 7.65
N ILE A 173 -11.18 -5.89 8.33
CA ILE A 173 -10.92 -5.73 9.77
C ILE A 173 -10.50 -4.29 10.11
N THR A 174 -9.66 -3.68 9.27
CA THR A 174 -9.24 -2.28 9.47
C THR A 174 -10.39 -1.30 9.26
N SER A 175 -11.30 -1.57 8.31
CA SER A 175 -12.50 -0.77 8.09
C SER A 175 -13.48 -0.85 9.26
N GLU A 176 -13.66 -2.02 9.87
CA GLU A 176 -14.49 -2.15 11.08
C GLU A 176 -13.98 -1.28 12.23
N ARG A 177 -12.66 -1.12 12.33
CA ARG A 177 -12.04 -0.21 13.29
C ARG A 177 -12.44 1.24 13.05
N THR A 178 -12.40 1.71 11.80
CA THR A 178 -12.74 3.11 11.46
C THR A 178 -14.23 3.40 11.62
N LEU A 179 -15.08 2.39 11.49
CA LEU A 179 -16.52 2.48 11.71
C LEU A 179 -16.93 2.44 13.18
N GLY A 180 -15.98 2.24 14.11
CA GLY A 180 -16.27 2.20 15.54
C GLY A 180 -17.00 0.93 15.97
N THR A 181 -16.59 -0.23 15.43
CA THR A 181 -17.20 -1.53 15.75
C THR A 181 -17.20 -1.83 17.26
N TYR A 182 -18.22 -2.56 17.72
CA TYR A 182 -18.33 -3.06 19.09
C TYR A 182 -17.64 -4.41 19.31
N GLY A 183 -17.23 -5.08 18.23
CA GLY A 183 -16.51 -6.36 18.30
C GLY A 183 -15.04 -6.18 18.68
N ASP A 184 -14.46 -7.19 19.33
CA ASP A 184 -13.02 -7.22 19.59
C ASP A 184 -12.27 -7.57 18.29
N LEU A 185 -11.44 -6.64 17.84
CA LEU A 185 -10.66 -6.82 16.61
C LEU A 185 -9.42 -7.68 16.82
N ASP A 186 -8.95 -7.84 18.06
CA ASP A 186 -7.85 -8.75 18.36
C ASP A 186 -8.35 -10.20 18.26
N ASP A 187 -9.56 -10.50 18.76
CA ASP A 187 -10.22 -11.79 18.54
C ASP A 187 -10.40 -12.10 17.03
N ALA A 188 -10.73 -11.09 16.22
CA ALA A 188 -10.86 -11.26 14.77
C ALA A 188 -9.52 -11.60 14.09
N LEU A 189 -8.41 -11.02 14.57
CA LEU A 189 -7.07 -11.35 14.06
C LEU A 189 -6.67 -12.76 14.46
N ASP A 190 -6.90 -13.16 15.71
CA ASP A 190 -6.59 -14.50 16.20
C ASP A 190 -7.39 -15.58 15.45
N ALA A 191 -8.69 -15.32 15.21
CA ALA A 191 -9.53 -16.20 14.40
C ALA A 191 -9.04 -16.32 12.95
N LEU A 192 -8.59 -15.22 12.34
CA LEU A 192 -8.02 -15.22 10.99
C LEU A 192 -6.73 -16.05 10.93
N ILE A 193 -5.83 -15.86 11.90
CA ILE A 193 -4.56 -16.62 12.00
C ILE A 193 -4.86 -18.11 12.14
N GLY A 194 -5.67 -18.50 13.13
CA GLY A 194 -6.01 -19.90 13.38
C GLY A 194 -6.73 -20.55 12.18
N GLY A 195 -7.63 -19.81 11.51
CA GLY A 195 -8.33 -20.27 10.32
C GLY A 195 -7.39 -20.51 9.12
N ILE A 196 -6.42 -19.61 8.90
CA ILE A 196 -5.41 -19.77 7.84
C ILE A 196 -4.51 -20.98 8.13
N VAL A 197 -4.02 -21.12 9.36
CA VAL A 197 -3.17 -22.25 9.77
C VAL A 197 -3.90 -23.57 9.53
N ALA A 198 -5.13 -23.70 10.06
CA ALA A 198 -5.93 -24.91 9.90
C ALA A 198 -6.27 -25.21 8.43
N TYR A 199 -6.41 -24.19 7.57
CA TYR A 199 -6.63 -24.38 6.13
C TYR A 199 -5.38 -24.92 5.42
N LEU A 200 -4.21 -24.42 5.78
CA LEU A 200 -2.91 -24.79 5.19
C LEU A 200 -2.40 -26.16 5.66
N GLU A 201 -2.70 -26.58 6.88
CA GLU A 201 -2.30 -27.89 7.44
C GLU A 201 -3.11 -29.08 6.91
N ARG A 202 -4.35 -28.82 6.47
CA ARG A 202 -5.23 -29.83 5.85
C ARG A 202 -4.85 -30.06 4.39
#